data_AF-A0A8H5AKQ7-F1
#
_entry.id   AF-A0A8H5AKQ7-F1
#
_cell.length_a   1.000
_cell.length_b   1.000
_cell.length_c   1.000
_cell.angle_alpha   90.00
_cell.angle_beta   90.00
_cell.angle_gamma   90.00
#
_symmetry.space_group_name_H-M   'P 1'
#
loop_
_entity.id
_entity.type
_entity.pdbx_description
1 polymer ?
#
loop_
_entity_poly.entity_id
_entity_poly.type
_entity_poly.pdbx_seq_one_letter_code
_entity_poly.pdbx_strand_id
1 'polypeptide(L)'
;MGSQIGDPDEITVLVTGFGPFREQYPINPSWEIANSLPSYLPPLRAKDPNSRHAAVVLPKVRIVVHPEAIRVNYRVVRGLVPSFHDTPQKFDIVIHIGMAGPRPFYSIERRGHRDGYKHPDVDGEYIDGEEERERNDWPWRGLPEEIETELNLNEILPLWQGHSSEADLRISEDAGHFMCDFIYYSSLSELWKLQRPRKALFLHVPADASPTSIAKGRELTLNLIRSVVESEMIDKNKLLATCGTCKKTSWWGCGSHIQSVIDNVPEAERCECEPKVDVGGASYPPMAASPN
;
A
#
# COMPACT_ATOMS: atom_id res chain seq x y z
N MET A 1 -10.61 21.46 -19.91
CA MET A 1 -10.59 20.58 -18.73
C MET A 1 -9.33 19.75 -18.85
N GLY A 2 -8.27 20.13 -18.13
CA GLY A 2 -6.97 19.47 -18.23
C GLY A 2 -7.00 18.16 -17.44
N SER A 3 -6.88 17.04 -18.15
CA SER A 3 -6.54 15.75 -17.55
C SER A 3 -5.18 15.90 -16.86
N GLN A 4 -5.17 15.95 -15.52
CA GLN A 4 -3.94 15.86 -14.75
C GLN A 4 -3.41 14.44 -14.91
N ILE A 5 -2.55 14.24 -15.91
CA ILE A 5 -1.57 13.17 -15.91
C ILE A 5 -0.73 13.43 -14.65
N GLY A 6 -0.61 12.42 -13.77
CA GLY A 6 0.06 12.55 -12.48
C GLY A 6 1.46 13.15 -12.62
N ASP A 7 1.86 13.95 -11.64
CA ASP A 7 3.21 14.47 -11.51
C ASP A 7 4.16 13.27 -11.29
N PRO A 8 5.20 13.06 -12.13
CA PRO A 8 6.10 11.91 -11.99
C PRO A 8 6.82 11.85 -10.64
N ASP A 9 6.88 12.97 -9.91
CA ASP A 9 7.51 13.08 -8.58
C ASP A 9 6.50 12.94 -7.42
N GLU A 10 5.27 12.48 -7.67
CA GLU A 10 4.22 12.32 -6.65
C GLU A 10 3.80 10.85 -6.47
N ILE A 11 3.70 10.41 -5.21
CA ILE A 11 3.14 9.11 -4.85
C ILE A 11 1.67 9.28 -4.46
N THR A 12 0.79 8.49 -5.07
CA THR A 12 -0.64 8.48 -4.76
C THR A 12 -1.03 7.24 -3.96
N VAL A 13 -1.58 7.45 -2.77
CA VAL A 13 -2.06 6.40 -1.86
C VAL A 13 -3.59 6.43 -1.80
N LEU A 14 -4.23 5.34 -2.23
CA LEU A 14 -5.66 5.13 -2.00
C LEU A 14 -5.88 4.65 -0.57
N VAL A 15 -6.82 5.25 0.15
CA VAL A 15 -7.22 4.82 1.49
C VAL A 15 -8.71 4.53 1.55
N THR A 16 -9.08 3.39 2.14
CA THR A 16 -10.49 3.02 2.33
C THR A 16 -10.78 2.69 3.80
N GLY A 17 -12.04 2.80 4.20
CA GLY A 17 -12.54 2.29 5.46
C GLY A 17 -13.93 1.66 5.27
N PHE A 18 -14.36 0.84 6.22
CA PHE A 18 -15.65 0.16 6.16
C PHE A 18 -16.75 0.94 6.87
N GLY A 19 -17.97 0.82 6.37
CA GLY A 19 -19.17 1.28 7.07
C GLY A 19 -19.53 0.40 8.27
N PRO A 20 -20.56 0.80 9.05
CA PRO A 20 -21.12 -0.03 10.12
C PRO A 20 -21.64 -1.37 9.61
N PHE A 21 -21.52 -2.43 10.41
CA PHE A 21 -21.95 -3.78 10.01
C PHE A 21 -22.55 -4.66 11.12
N ARG A 22 -22.57 -4.17 12.36
CA ARG A 22 -23.25 -4.82 13.50
C ARG A 22 -23.88 -3.73 14.36
N GLU A 23 -25.02 -4.03 14.98
CA GLU A 23 -25.70 -3.09 15.89
C GLU A 23 -24.80 -2.63 17.04
N GLN A 24 -23.90 -3.50 17.51
CA GLN A 24 -22.92 -3.21 18.57
C GLN A 24 -21.83 -2.21 18.14
N TYR A 25 -21.69 -1.97 16.84
CA TYR A 25 -20.71 -1.06 16.24
C TYR A 25 -21.44 -0.09 15.29
N PRO A 26 -22.25 0.83 15.85
CA PRO A 26 -23.02 1.79 15.04
C PRO A 26 -22.13 2.79 14.30
N ILE A 27 -20.89 2.93 14.75
CA ILE A 27 -19.81 3.68 14.10
C ILE A 27 -18.67 2.70 13.85
N ASN A 28 -18.14 2.68 12.64
CA ASN A 28 -16.96 1.89 12.31
C ASN A 28 -15.74 2.82 12.31
N PRO A 29 -14.78 2.64 13.25
CA PRO A 29 -13.64 3.55 13.38
C PRO A 29 -12.76 3.56 12.14
N SER A 30 -12.75 2.51 11.33
CA SER A 30 -11.96 2.46 10.09
C SER A 30 -12.35 3.55 9.09
N TRP A 31 -13.65 3.79 8.90
CA TRP A 31 -14.14 4.87 8.04
C TRP A 31 -13.87 6.25 8.64
N GLU A 32 -14.14 6.44 9.93
CA GLU A 32 -13.91 7.72 10.59
C GLU A 32 -12.42 8.14 10.53
N ILE A 33 -11.52 7.17 10.72
CA ILE A 33 -10.08 7.39 10.56
C ILE A 33 -9.77 7.78 9.11
N ALA A 34 -10.20 6.99 8.12
CA ALA A 34 -9.93 7.24 6.71
C ALA A 34 -10.47 8.62 6.25
N ASN A 35 -11.73 8.92 6.57
CA ASN A 35 -12.41 10.16 6.21
C ASN A 35 -11.80 11.41 6.88
N SER A 36 -11.09 11.24 8.00
CA SER A 36 -10.40 12.34 8.68
C SER A 36 -9.00 12.67 8.09
N LEU A 37 -8.50 11.86 7.16
CA LEU A 37 -7.17 12.07 6.58
C LEU A 37 -7.12 13.34 5.70
N PRO A 38 -6.04 14.13 5.77
CA PRO A 38 -5.79 15.21 4.82
C PRO A 38 -5.54 14.65 3.41
N SER A 39 -5.76 15.46 2.37
CA SER A 39 -5.50 15.07 0.97
C SER A 39 -4.02 14.93 0.60
N TYR A 40 -3.11 15.39 1.48
CA TYR A 40 -1.67 15.25 1.33
C TYR A 40 -1.03 14.90 2.67
N LEU A 41 0.00 14.05 2.63
CA LEU A 41 0.78 13.70 3.81
C LEU A 41 1.49 14.95 4.37
N PRO A 42 1.25 15.33 5.63
CA PRO A 42 1.97 16.44 6.24
C PRO A 42 3.46 16.12 6.41
N PRO A 43 4.35 17.12 6.27
CA PRO A 43 5.76 16.93 6.54
C PRO A 43 5.97 16.49 8.01
N LEU A 44 7.02 15.70 8.26
CA LEU A 44 7.47 15.42 9.61
C LEU A 44 7.80 16.75 10.30
N ARG A 45 7.19 17.00 11.47
CA ARG A 45 7.72 18.01 12.37
C ARG A 45 9.04 17.47 12.89
N ALA A 46 10.14 18.18 12.62
CA ALA A 46 11.47 17.77 13.02
C ALA A 46 11.50 17.48 14.54
N LYS A 47 11.49 16.20 14.90
CA LYS A 47 11.93 15.73 16.20
C LYS A 47 13.31 15.13 15.96
N ASP A 48 14.31 15.91 16.36
CA ASP A 48 15.73 15.57 16.35
C ASP A 48 16.39 15.42 14.96
N PRO A 49 17.25 16.38 14.55
CA PRO A 49 18.08 16.28 13.34
C PRO A 49 19.00 15.05 13.30
N ASN A 50 19.25 14.39 14.44
CA ASN A 50 20.08 13.19 14.54
C ASN A 50 19.31 11.87 14.45
N SER A 51 17.99 11.89 14.21
CA SER A 51 17.26 10.66 13.94
C SER A 51 17.78 10.03 12.64
N ARG A 52 18.16 8.75 12.68
CA ARG A 52 18.60 7.97 11.51
C ARG A 52 17.58 7.96 10.37
N HIS A 53 16.34 8.37 10.64
CA HIS A 53 15.20 8.45 9.71
C HIS A 53 15.13 9.81 8.97
N ALA A 54 16.00 10.78 9.31
CA ALA A 54 16.05 12.09 8.66
C ALA A 54 16.77 12.11 7.29
N ALA A 55 17.26 10.96 6.81
CA ALA A 55 18.12 10.90 5.62
C ALA A 55 17.37 10.71 4.29
N VAL A 56 16.09 10.34 4.30
CA VAL A 56 15.34 10.04 3.08
C VAL A 56 14.39 11.18 2.74
N VAL A 57 14.63 11.83 1.61
CA VAL A 57 13.71 12.85 1.07
C VAL A 57 12.47 12.15 0.52
N LEU A 58 11.32 12.41 1.14
CA LEU A 58 10.06 11.87 0.67
C LEU A 58 9.53 12.72 -0.49
N PRO A 59 9.02 12.10 -1.57
CA PRO A 59 8.27 12.82 -2.60
C PRO A 59 6.97 13.38 -2.02
N LYS A 60 6.25 14.17 -2.82
CA LYS A 60 4.90 14.58 -2.45
C LYS A 60 4.01 13.34 -2.38
N VAL A 61 3.24 13.20 -1.30
CA VAL A 61 2.34 12.06 -1.12
C VAL A 61 0.90 12.54 -1.10
N ARG A 62 0.16 12.22 -2.17
CA ARG A 62 -1.27 12.47 -2.27
C ARG A 62 -2.04 11.33 -1.63
N ILE A 63 -2.94 11.66 -0.71
CA ILE A 63 -3.82 10.70 -0.07
C ILE A 63 -5.20 10.87 -0.70
N VAL A 64 -5.67 9.82 -1.35
CA VAL A 64 -7.00 9.76 -1.96
C VAL A 64 -7.86 8.85 -1.10
N VAL A 65 -8.81 9.44 -0.37
CA VAL A 65 -9.78 8.68 0.42
C VAL A 65 -10.93 8.27 -0.50
N HIS A 66 -11.34 7.01 -0.44
CA HIS A 66 -12.54 6.56 -1.16
C HIS A 66 -13.75 7.40 -0.73
N PRO A 67 -14.61 7.87 -1.65
CA PRO A 67 -15.64 8.88 -1.35
C PRO A 67 -16.70 8.43 -0.34
N GLU A 68 -16.91 7.13 -0.18
CA GLU A 68 -17.90 6.56 0.73
C GLU A 68 -17.32 5.42 1.57
N ALA A 69 -17.92 5.16 2.72
CA ALA A 69 -17.57 3.99 3.52
C ALA A 69 -17.90 2.71 2.75
N ILE A 70 -16.94 1.78 2.66
CA ILE A 70 -17.15 0.52 1.96
C ILE A 70 -18.18 -0.30 2.73
N ARG A 71 -19.26 -0.68 2.05
CA ARG A 71 -20.25 -1.60 2.62
C ARG A 71 -19.59 -2.95 2.89
N VAL A 72 -19.85 -3.53 4.06
CA VAL A 72 -19.41 -4.88 4.42
C VAL A 72 -20.27 -5.90 3.67
N ASN A 73 -20.12 -5.99 2.35
CA ASN A 73 -20.87 -6.85 1.45
C ASN A 73 -19.93 -7.44 0.38
N TYR A 74 -20.03 -8.74 0.16
CA TYR A 74 -19.11 -9.47 -0.72
C TYR A 74 -19.23 -9.06 -2.19
N ARG A 75 -20.46 -8.91 -2.68
CA ARG A 75 -20.73 -8.48 -4.08
C ARG A 75 -20.27 -7.05 -4.33
N VAL A 76 -20.46 -6.16 -3.35
CA VAL A 76 -19.98 -4.77 -3.42
C VAL A 76 -18.46 -4.75 -3.57
N VAL A 77 -17.73 -5.43 -2.69
CA VAL A 77 -16.26 -5.45 -2.75
C VAL A 77 -15.77 -6.11 -4.04
N ARG A 78 -16.42 -7.19 -4.50
CA ARG A 78 -16.10 -7.88 -5.76
C ARG A 78 -16.16 -6.95 -6.98
N GLY A 79 -17.18 -6.08 -7.05
CA GLY A 79 -17.31 -5.11 -8.13
C GLY A 79 -16.45 -3.86 -7.94
N LEU A 80 -16.22 -3.44 -6.70
CA LEU A 80 -15.54 -2.19 -6.38
C LEU A 80 -14.01 -2.27 -6.62
N VAL A 81 -13.35 -3.32 -6.14
CA VAL A 81 -11.89 -3.38 -6.15
C VAL A 81 -11.28 -3.27 -7.56
N PRO A 82 -11.78 -3.98 -8.59
CA PRO A 82 -11.28 -3.80 -9.96
C PRO A 82 -11.36 -2.35 -10.44
N SER A 83 -12.42 -1.62 -10.06
CA SER A 83 -12.63 -0.23 -10.49
C SER A 83 -11.55 0.73 -9.99
N PHE A 84 -10.80 0.40 -8.94
CA PHE A 84 -9.65 1.19 -8.48
C PHE A 84 -8.52 1.26 -9.53
N HIS A 85 -8.55 0.37 -10.52
CA HIS A 85 -7.54 0.29 -11.58
C HIS A 85 -8.06 0.73 -12.95
N ASP A 86 -9.37 0.96 -13.08
CA ASP A 86 -10.03 1.44 -14.30
C ASP A 86 -10.02 2.98 -14.42
N THR A 87 -9.42 3.68 -13.45
CA THR A 87 -9.34 5.14 -13.43
C THR A 87 -8.09 5.65 -14.17
N PRO A 88 -8.16 6.83 -14.84
CA PRO A 88 -6.99 7.45 -15.44
C PRO A 88 -5.87 7.75 -14.43
N GLN A 89 -6.24 8.07 -13.19
CA GLN A 89 -5.30 8.20 -12.09
C GLN A 89 -4.96 6.81 -11.57
N LYS A 90 -3.67 6.47 -11.59
CA LYS A 90 -3.17 5.22 -10.99
C LYS A 90 -2.79 5.47 -9.53
N PHE A 91 -3.17 4.54 -8.67
CA PHE A 91 -2.65 4.47 -7.31
C PHE A 91 -1.34 3.66 -7.29
N ASP A 92 -0.35 4.17 -6.56
CA ASP A 92 0.92 3.49 -6.33
C ASP A 92 0.81 2.49 -5.18
N ILE A 93 0.01 2.85 -4.17
CA ILE A 93 -0.22 2.07 -2.96
C ILE A 93 -1.72 2.11 -2.63
N VAL A 94 -2.26 0.97 -2.19
CA VAL A 94 -3.62 0.88 -1.64
C VAL A 94 -3.54 0.50 -0.16
N ILE A 95 -4.19 1.25 0.73
CA ILE A 95 -4.30 0.94 2.15
C ILE A 95 -5.77 0.81 2.53
N HIS A 96 -6.17 -0.39 2.92
CA HIS A 96 -7.50 -0.63 3.49
C HIS A 96 -7.41 -0.57 5.01
N ILE A 97 -8.38 0.10 5.64
CA ILE A 97 -8.50 0.14 7.10
C ILE A 97 -9.72 -0.70 7.50
N GLY A 98 -9.57 -1.55 8.50
CA GLY A 98 -10.65 -2.33 9.08
C GLY A 98 -10.57 -2.35 10.59
N MET A 99 -11.73 -2.34 11.25
CA MET A 99 -11.75 -2.53 12.70
C MET A 99 -11.58 -4.01 13.05
N ALA A 100 -10.93 -4.29 14.17
CA ALA A 100 -10.92 -5.62 14.76
C ALA A 100 -11.01 -5.50 16.27
N GLY A 101 -12.07 -6.07 16.82
CA GLY A 101 -12.33 -6.13 18.26
C GLY A 101 -12.30 -7.57 18.76
N PRO A 102 -11.95 -7.82 20.03
CA PRO A 102 -11.70 -6.85 21.10
C PRO A 102 -10.19 -6.56 21.34
N ARG A 103 -9.39 -6.29 20.30
CA ARG A 103 -7.95 -6.02 20.45
C ARG A 103 -7.61 -4.54 20.66
N PRO A 104 -6.69 -4.19 21.60
CA PRO A 104 -6.28 -2.82 21.88
C PRO A 104 -5.02 -2.35 21.11
N PHE A 105 -4.62 -3.08 20.06
CA PHE A 105 -3.41 -2.81 19.27
C PHE A 105 -3.75 -2.60 17.80
N TYR A 106 -2.78 -2.05 17.05
CA TYR A 106 -2.88 -1.84 15.60
C TYR A 106 -1.99 -2.86 14.90
N SER A 107 -2.46 -3.44 13.79
CA SER A 107 -1.67 -4.40 13.03
C SER A 107 -1.74 -4.15 11.53
N ILE A 108 -0.61 -4.33 10.86
CA ILE A 108 -0.54 -4.41 9.40
C ILE A 108 -0.48 -5.88 8.98
N GLU A 109 -1.25 -6.25 7.96
CA GLU A 109 -1.40 -7.65 7.55
C GLU A 109 -0.40 -8.01 6.45
N ARG A 110 0.36 -9.10 6.62
CA ARG A 110 1.35 -9.56 5.62
C ARG A 110 0.72 -10.11 4.36
N ARG A 111 -0.39 -10.84 4.52
CA ARG A 111 -1.00 -11.62 3.44
C ARG A 111 -2.52 -11.57 3.50
N GLY A 112 -3.14 -11.72 2.34
CA GLY A 112 -4.57 -12.01 2.23
C GLY A 112 -4.79 -13.47 1.88
N HIS A 113 -5.95 -14.01 2.22
CA HIS A 113 -6.33 -15.40 1.91
C HIS A 113 -7.49 -15.47 0.92
N ARG A 114 -7.43 -16.40 -0.02
CA ARG A 114 -8.48 -16.61 -1.03
C ARG A 114 -9.73 -17.27 -0.43
N ASP A 115 -9.55 -18.04 0.63
CA ASP A 115 -10.51 -19.00 1.14
C ASP A 115 -10.75 -18.86 2.65
N GLY A 116 -11.70 -19.63 3.18
CA GLY A 116 -11.98 -19.68 4.62
C GLY A 116 -13.07 -18.71 5.12
N TYR A 117 -13.71 -17.96 4.23
CA TYR A 117 -14.80 -17.05 4.55
C TYR A 117 -16.08 -17.80 4.98
N LYS A 118 -16.35 -17.84 6.29
CA LYS A 118 -17.47 -18.58 6.89
C LYS A 118 -18.59 -17.71 7.47
N HIS A 119 -18.45 -16.39 7.40
CA HIS A 119 -19.41 -15.47 7.98
C HIS A 119 -20.24 -14.81 6.87
N PRO A 120 -21.57 -14.67 7.06
CA PRO A 120 -22.38 -13.91 6.13
C PRO A 120 -22.02 -12.43 6.24
N ASP A 121 -22.24 -11.70 5.15
CA ASP A 121 -22.12 -10.26 5.11
C ASP A 121 -23.34 -9.54 5.73
N VAL A 122 -23.41 -8.21 5.64
CA VAL A 122 -24.49 -7.42 6.26
C VAL A 122 -25.88 -7.69 5.67
N ASP A 123 -25.95 -8.28 4.49
CA ASP A 123 -27.19 -8.65 3.82
C ASP A 123 -27.56 -10.13 4.07
N GLY A 124 -26.76 -10.85 4.87
CA GLY A 124 -26.99 -12.26 5.18
C GLY A 124 -26.41 -13.21 4.12
N GLU A 125 -25.67 -12.69 3.14
CA GLU A 125 -25.15 -13.44 2.01
C GLU A 125 -23.74 -13.97 2.30
N TYR A 126 -23.44 -15.17 1.80
CA TYR A 126 -22.10 -15.76 1.89
C TYR A 126 -21.30 -15.47 0.62
N ILE A 127 -19.98 -15.67 0.70
CA ILE A 127 -19.14 -15.64 -0.49
C ILE A 127 -19.48 -16.79 -1.46
N ASP A 128 -18.94 -16.73 -2.68
CA ASP A 128 -19.08 -17.75 -3.72
C ASP A 128 -19.03 -19.18 -3.13
N GLY A 129 -20.12 -19.92 -3.31
CA GLY A 129 -20.26 -21.33 -3.00
C GLY A 129 -19.51 -22.22 -4.01
N GLU A 130 -19.61 -23.53 -3.80
CA GLU A 130 -18.87 -24.54 -4.59
C GLU A 130 -19.17 -24.44 -6.09
N GLU A 131 -20.45 -24.35 -6.48
CA GLU A 131 -20.87 -24.25 -7.88
C GLU A 131 -20.29 -23.00 -8.57
N GLU A 132 -20.24 -21.86 -7.87
CA GLU A 132 -19.71 -20.61 -8.42
C GLU A 132 -18.20 -20.66 -8.61
N ARG A 133 -17.48 -21.34 -7.71
CA ARG A 133 -16.03 -21.58 -7.80
C ARG A 133 -15.68 -22.53 -8.94
N GLU A 134 -16.57 -23.46 -9.28
CA GLU A 134 -16.37 -24.39 -10.39
C GLU A 134 -16.52 -23.72 -11.77
N ARG A 135 -17.19 -22.57 -11.85
CA ARG A 135 -17.39 -21.86 -13.13
C ARG A 135 -16.08 -21.36 -13.74
N ASN A 136 -15.94 -21.54 -15.05
CA ASN A 136 -14.73 -21.12 -15.78
C ASN A 136 -14.40 -19.63 -15.63
N ASP A 137 -15.41 -18.78 -15.41
CA ASP A 137 -15.28 -17.34 -15.23
C ASP A 137 -15.09 -16.91 -13.76
N TRP A 138 -14.85 -17.85 -12.84
CA TRP A 138 -14.59 -17.51 -11.44
C TRP A 138 -13.40 -16.54 -11.30
N PRO A 139 -13.55 -15.36 -10.66
CA PRO A 139 -12.55 -14.28 -10.70
C PRO A 139 -11.17 -14.66 -10.15
N TRP A 140 -11.09 -15.68 -9.31
CA TRP A 140 -9.87 -16.12 -8.64
C TRP A 140 -9.34 -17.49 -9.12
N ARG A 141 -9.87 -17.97 -10.26
CA ARG A 141 -9.39 -19.20 -10.88
C ARG A 141 -7.89 -19.10 -11.19
N GLY A 142 -7.13 -20.07 -10.67
CA GLY A 142 -5.68 -20.15 -10.88
C GLY A 142 -4.86 -19.15 -10.07
N LEU A 143 -5.48 -18.37 -9.17
CA LEU A 143 -4.77 -17.49 -8.26
C LEU A 143 -4.30 -18.24 -7.00
N PRO A 144 -3.15 -17.84 -6.39
CA PRO A 144 -2.64 -18.45 -5.17
C PRO A 144 -3.63 -18.41 -4.01
N GLU A 145 -3.58 -19.37 -3.10
CA GLU A 145 -4.47 -19.39 -1.92
C GLU A 145 -4.12 -18.26 -0.95
N GLU A 146 -2.85 -17.89 -0.89
CA GLU A 146 -2.33 -16.77 -0.11
C GLU A 146 -1.51 -15.87 -1.01
N ILE A 147 -1.71 -14.56 -0.88
CA ILE A 147 -0.88 -13.57 -1.58
C ILE A 147 -0.29 -12.65 -0.51
N GLU A 148 1.03 -12.53 -0.47
CA GLU A 148 1.71 -11.55 0.37
C GLU A 148 1.78 -10.18 -0.34
N THR A 149 1.76 -9.11 0.45
CA THR A 149 2.13 -7.78 -0.04
C THR A 149 3.60 -7.74 -0.43
N GLU A 150 3.92 -6.98 -1.47
CA GLU A 150 5.32 -6.68 -1.84
C GLU A 150 5.89 -5.51 -1.04
N LEU A 151 5.09 -4.85 -0.19
CA LEU A 151 5.60 -3.84 0.73
C LEU A 151 6.50 -4.48 1.79
N ASN A 152 7.68 -3.91 2.00
CA ASN A 152 8.68 -4.46 2.92
C ASN A 152 8.29 -4.24 4.39
N LEU A 153 7.43 -5.11 4.93
CA LEU A 153 6.88 -4.94 6.29
C LEU A 153 7.96 -4.95 7.38
N ASN A 154 9.07 -5.64 7.14
CA ASN A 154 10.19 -5.70 8.09
C ASN A 154 10.94 -4.35 8.19
N GLU A 155 10.89 -3.53 7.15
CA GLU A 155 11.39 -2.13 7.16
C GLU A 155 10.29 -1.17 7.65
N ILE A 156 9.04 -1.37 7.19
CA ILE A 156 7.92 -0.49 7.52
C ILE A 156 7.59 -0.50 9.02
N LEU A 157 7.59 -1.66 9.68
CA LEU A 157 7.19 -1.74 11.09
C LEU A 157 8.13 -0.93 12.02
N PRO A 158 9.47 -1.09 11.95
CA PRO A 158 10.39 -0.25 12.73
C PRO A 158 10.23 1.25 12.44
N LEU A 159 10.08 1.65 11.17
CA LEU A 159 9.83 3.04 10.81
C LEU A 159 8.52 3.56 11.43
N TRP A 160 7.47 2.75 11.37
CA TRP A 160 6.15 3.12 11.89
C TRP A 160 6.15 3.26 13.41
N GLN A 161 6.85 2.37 14.10
CA GLN A 161 7.11 2.45 15.54
C GLN A 161 7.95 3.69 15.90
N GLY A 162 8.98 4.00 15.10
CA GLY A 162 9.80 5.19 15.28
C GLY A 162 9.01 6.50 15.16
N HIS A 163 8.06 6.57 14.23
CA HIS A 163 7.17 7.73 14.06
C HIS A 163 6.03 7.80 15.08
N SER A 164 5.73 6.69 15.77
CA SER A 164 4.51 6.51 16.57
C SER A 164 4.79 6.07 18.00
N SER A 165 5.53 6.89 18.75
CA SER A 165 5.90 6.61 20.14
C SER A 165 4.69 6.13 20.96
N GLU A 166 4.87 5.06 21.73
CA GLU A 166 3.90 4.50 22.71
C GLU A 166 2.71 3.70 22.12
N ALA A 167 2.62 3.49 20.82
CA ALA A 167 1.60 2.62 20.22
C ALA A 167 2.06 1.14 20.15
N ASP A 168 1.14 0.21 20.42
CA ASP A 168 1.35 -1.22 20.17
C ASP A 168 1.03 -1.52 18.70
N LEU A 169 2.11 -1.65 17.91
CA LEU A 169 2.09 -1.81 16.46
C LEU A 169 2.72 -3.14 16.09
N ARG A 170 2.03 -3.94 15.27
CA ARG A 170 2.44 -5.32 14.96
C ARG A 170 2.29 -5.66 13.49
N ILE A 171 3.01 -6.69 13.06
CA ILE A 171 2.67 -7.44 11.84
C ILE A 171 1.75 -8.59 12.25
N SER A 172 0.71 -8.82 11.47
CA SER A 172 -0.20 -9.95 11.59
C SER A 172 -0.13 -10.78 10.30
N GLU A 173 -0.26 -12.10 10.45
CA GLU A 173 -0.19 -13.07 9.35
C GLU A 173 -1.59 -13.47 8.85
N ASP A 174 -2.65 -13.05 9.53
CA ASP A 174 -4.04 -13.41 9.21
C ASP A 174 -5.00 -12.26 9.51
N ALA A 175 -5.69 -11.81 8.46
CA ALA A 175 -6.66 -10.72 8.51
C ALA A 175 -8.08 -11.16 8.96
N GLY A 176 -8.27 -12.44 9.34
CA GLY A 176 -9.45 -12.95 10.03
C GLY A 176 -10.55 -13.53 9.15
N HIS A 177 -10.26 -13.88 7.89
CA HIS A 177 -11.16 -14.59 6.96
C HIS A 177 -12.62 -14.07 6.96
N PHE A 178 -12.78 -12.74 6.95
CA PHE A 178 -14.06 -12.05 6.75
C PHE A 178 -13.86 -10.90 5.76
N MET A 179 -14.63 -9.82 5.84
CA MET A 179 -14.59 -8.74 4.87
C MET A 179 -13.24 -8.00 4.80
N CYS A 180 -12.51 -7.91 5.92
CA CYS A 180 -11.17 -7.31 5.97
C CYS A 180 -10.19 -8.09 5.08
N ASP A 181 -10.10 -9.40 5.28
CA ASP A 181 -9.27 -10.29 4.48
C ASP A 181 -9.77 -10.36 3.02
N PHE A 182 -11.09 -10.33 2.82
CA PHE A 182 -11.71 -10.39 1.49
C PHE A 182 -11.34 -9.20 0.60
N ILE A 183 -11.46 -7.97 1.10
CA ILE A 183 -11.04 -6.80 0.32
C ILE A 183 -9.52 -6.80 0.12
N TYR A 184 -8.75 -7.27 1.12
CA TYR A 184 -7.31 -7.29 1.03
C TYR A 184 -6.82 -8.25 -0.05
N TYR A 185 -7.28 -9.50 0.00
CA TYR A 185 -7.00 -10.50 -1.01
C TYR A 185 -7.54 -10.05 -2.38
N SER A 186 -8.73 -9.43 -2.45
CA SER A 186 -9.25 -8.87 -3.71
C SER A 186 -8.27 -7.90 -4.34
N SER A 187 -7.74 -6.93 -3.58
CA SER A 187 -6.78 -5.94 -4.09
C SER A 187 -5.44 -6.55 -4.49
N LEU A 188 -4.90 -7.47 -3.68
CA LEU A 188 -3.68 -8.21 -4.01
C LEU A 188 -3.86 -9.08 -5.26
N SER A 189 -5.02 -9.72 -5.41
CA SER A 189 -5.37 -10.56 -6.55
C SER A 189 -5.51 -9.75 -7.84
N GLU A 190 -6.02 -8.52 -7.74
CA GLU A 190 -6.15 -7.62 -8.89
C GLU A 190 -4.77 -7.16 -9.37
N LEU A 191 -3.90 -6.74 -8.45
CA LEU A 191 -2.50 -6.41 -8.76
C LEU A 191 -1.75 -7.61 -9.35
N TRP A 192 -1.98 -8.82 -8.82
CA TRP A 192 -1.43 -10.06 -9.37
C TRP A 192 -1.86 -10.28 -10.83
N LYS A 193 -3.16 -10.20 -11.12
CA LYS A 193 -3.71 -10.38 -12.49
C LYS A 193 -3.18 -9.33 -13.46
N LEU A 194 -3.04 -8.08 -13.01
CA LEU A 194 -2.48 -6.98 -13.78
C LEU A 194 -0.95 -7.02 -13.91
N GLN A 195 -0.29 -8.02 -13.31
CA GLN A 195 1.18 -8.13 -13.23
C GLN A 195 1.84 -6.85 -12.69
N ARG A 196 1.19 -6.21 -11.72
CA ARG A 196 1.69 -5.04 -11.02
C ARG A 196 2.29 -5.46 -9.68
N PRO A 197 3.25 -4.68 -9.14
CA PRO A 197 3.72 -4.87 -7.77
C PRO A 197 2.53 -4.91 -6.81
N ARG A 198 2.50 -5.90 -5.92
CA ARG A 198 1.40 -6.15 -4.97
C ARG A 198 1.45 -5.19 -3.79
N LYS A 199 1.47 -3.89 -4.07
CA LYS A 199 1.55 -2.78 -3.11
C LYS A 199 0.17 -2.41 -2.54
N ALA A 200 -0.48 -3.41 -1.95
CA ALA A 200 -1.65 -3.20 -1.10
C ALA A 200 -1.29 -3.55 0.34
N LEU A 201 -1.91 -2.86 1.31
CA LEU A 201 -1.74 -3.11 2.73
C LEU A 201 -3.09 -3.07 3.43
N PHE A 202 -3.27 -3.93 4.44
CA PHE A 202 -4.41 -3.83 5.33
C PHE A 202 -3.96 -3.39 6.72
N LEU A 203 -4.58 -2.35 7.24
CA LEU A 203 -4.41 -1.84 8.60
C LEU A 203 -5.62 -2.21 9.44
N HIS A 204 -5.42 -3.07 10.43
CA HIS A 204 -6.40 -3.30 11.47
C HIS A 204 -6.24 -2.30 12.62
N VAL A 205 -7.37 -1.71 13.02
CA VAL A 205 -7.48 -0.76 14.13
C VAL A 205 -8.38 -1.33 15.24
N PRO A 206 -8.23 -0.88 16.51
CA PRO A 206 -9.15 -1.21 17.58
C PRO A 206 -10.60 -0.79 17.24
N ALA A 207 -11.57 -1.50 17.83
CA ALA A 207 -13.00 -1.21 17.63
C ALA A 207 -13.52 0.03 18.39
N ASP A 208 -12.68 0.69 19.20
CA ASP A 208 -13.07 1.90 19.91
C ASP A 208 -13.22 3.08 18.93
N ALA A 209 -14.44 3.58 18.82
CA ALA A 209 -14.81 4.73 17.99
C ALA A 209 -14.93 6.04 18.77
N SER A 210 -14.37 6.13 19.98
CA SER A 210 -14.28 7.39 20.71
C SER A 210 -13.49 8.44 19.92
N PRO A 211 -13.79 9.75 20.06
CA PRO A 211 -13.04 10.81 19.36
C PRO A 211 -11.52 10.74 19.60
N THR A 212 -11.10 10.37 20.81
CA THR A 212 -9.69 10.18 21.16
C THR A 212 -9.07 9.02 20.38
N SER A 213 -9.76 7.89 20.28
CA SER A 213 -9.27 6.73 19.53
C SER A 213 -9.25 6.96 18.03
N ILE A 214 -10.24 7.68 17.48
CA ILE A 214 -10.22 8.10 16.07
C ILE A 214 -9.05 9.05 15.81
N ALA A 215 -8.81 10.05 16.66
CA ALA A 215 -7.69 10.97 16.52
C ALA A 215 -6.33 10.25 16.57
N LYS A 216 -6.17 9.29 17.51
CA LYS A 216 -5.00 8.42 17.58
C LYS A 216 -4.85 7.58 16.32
N GLY A 217 -5.92 6.92 15.87
CA GLY A 217 -5.92 6.11 14.65
C GLY A 217 -5.55 6.90 13.39
N ARG A 218 -6.01 8.15 13.29
CA ARG A 218 -5.62 9.10 12.22
C ARG A 218 -4.13 9.38 12.24
N GLU A 219 -3.57 9.72 13.40
CA GLU A 219 -2.13 9.99 13.55
C GLU A 219 -1.29 8.76 13.17
N LEU A 220 -1.67 7.59 13.69
CA LEU A 220 -0.99 6.33 13.39
C LEU A 220 -1.08 5.96 11.92
N THR A 221 -2.22 6.22 11.26
CA THR A 221 -2.39 5.97 9.83
C THR A 221 -1.52 6.91 8.98
N LEU A 222 -1.41 8.19 9.35
CA LEU A 222 -0.49 9.13 8.68
C LEU A 222 0.97 8.70 8.83
N ASN A 223 1.35 8.25 10.02
CA ASN A 223 2.69 7.72 10.26
C ASN A 223 2.93 6.42 9.50
N LEU A 224 1.92 5.55 9.37
CA LEU A 224 2.02 4.34 8.55
C LEU A 224 2.25 4.69 7.08
N ILE A 225 1.43 5.58 6.50
CA ILE A 225 1.59 6.05 5.12
C ILE A 225 3.00 6.59 4.91
N ARG A 226 3.51 7.36 5.87
CA ARG A 226 4.88 7.87 5.84
C ARG A 226 5.91 6.75 5.82
N SER A 227 5.80 5.78 6.72
CA SER A 227 6.71 4.63 6.81
C SER A 227 6.69 3.75 5.57
N VAL A 228 5.52 3.56 4.96
CA VAL A 228 5.39 2.83 3.69
C VAL A 228 6.16 3.56 2.59
N VAL A 229 5.94 4.87 2.44
CA VAL A 229 6.64 5.65 1.41
C VAL A 229 8.14 5.75 1.70
N GLU A 230 8.54 5.91 2.95
CA GLU A 230 9.94 5.94 3.35
C GLU A 230 10.65 4.62 3.04
N SER A 231 10.04 3.47 3.37
CA SER A 231 10.54 2.15 3.00
C SER A 231 10.71 2.00 1.47
N GLU A 232 9.73 2.47 0.69
CA GLU A 232 9.80 2.44 -0.76
C GLU A 232 10.95 3.28 -1.32
N MET A 233 11.18 4.46 -0.73
CA MET A 233 12.29 5.33 -1.11
C MET A 233 13.64 4.74 -0.69
N ILE A 234 13.73 4.09 0.47
CA ILE A 234 14.91 3.35 0.91
C ILE A 234 15.24 2.24 -0.09
N ASP A 235 14.26 1.43 -0.47
CA ASP A 235 14.47 0.32 -1.41
C ASP A 235 14.82 0.81 -2.82
N LYS A 236 14.23 1.91 -3.28
CA LYS A 236 14.66 2.59 -4.52
C LYS A 236 16.11 3.10 -4.42
N ASN A 237 16.49 3.71 -3.32
CA ASN A 237 17.84 4.25 -3.13
C ASN A 237 18.92 3.17 -3.06
N LYS A 238 18.60 1.97 -2.55
CA LYS A 238 19.51 0.79 -2.57
C LYS A 238 19.86 0.34 -4.00
N LEU A 239 19.00 0.64 -4.98
CA LEU A 239 19.22 0.30 -6.38
C LEU A 239 20.05 1.35 -7.12
N LEU A 240 20.20 2.56 -6.58
CA LEU A 240 21.11 3.57 -7.11
C LEU A 240 22.56 3.18 -6.81
N ALA A 241 23.43 3.36 -7.80
CA ALA A 241 24.85 3.05 -7.68
C ALA A 241 25.70 4.10 -8.40
N THR A 242 26.96 4.22 -8.04
CA THR A 242 27.89 5.14 -8.71
C THR A 242 28.66 4.40 -9.79
N CYS A 243 28.66 4.91 -11.03
CA CYS A 243 29.45 4.34 -12.11
C CYS A 243 30.95 4.41 -11.77
N GLY A 244 31.64 3.27 -11.80
CA GLY A 244 33.09 3.20 -11.55
C GLY A 244 33.92 4.04 -12.51
N THR A 245 33.46 4.21 -13.76
CA THR A 245 34.17 4.88 -14.85
C THR A 245 33.91 6.39 -14.88
N CYS A 246 32.65 6.81 -15.06
CA CYS A 246 32.32 8.23 -15.22
C CYS A 246 31.91 8.92 -13.91
N LYS A 247 31.80 8.19 -12.80
CA LYS A 247 31.40 8.69 -11.46
C LYS A 247 30.01 9.33 -11.38
N LYS A 248 29.22 9.24 -12.44
CA LYS A 248 27.80 9.62 -12.49
C LYS A 248 26.90 8.51 -11.95
N THR A 249 25.65 8.84 -11.68
CA THR A 249 24.64 7.92 -11.14
C THR A 249 24.26 6.86 -12.17
N SER A 250 24.34 5.61 -11.76
CA SER A 250 23.82 4.43 -12.46
C SER A 250 22.95 3.60 -11.50
N TRP A 251 22.71 2.35 -11.83
CA TRP A 251 21.90 1.42 -11.05
C TRP A 251 22.64 0.10 -10.81
N TRP A 252 22.19 -0.67 -9.81
CA TRP A 252 22.70 -2.00 -9.51
C TRP A 252 21.54 -2.95 -9.17
N GLY A 253 21.58 -4.20 -9.64
CA GLY A 253 20.58 -5.23 -9.35
C GLY A 253 20.13 -6.03 -10.58
N CYS A 254 18.94 -6.63 -10.54
CA CYS A 254 18.45 -7.51 -11.61
C CYS A 254 17.92 -6.78 -12.86
N GLY A 255 17.80 -5.45 -12.83
CA GLY A 255 17.35 -4.64 -13.96
C GLY A 255 15.83 -4.43 -14.07
N SER A 256 15.01 -5.12 -13.30
CA SER A 256 13.54 -5.03 -13.39
C SER A 256 12.97 -3.66 -12.98
N HIS A 257 13.75 -2.85 -12.26
CA HIS A 257 13.32 -1.57 -11.69
C HIS A 257 14.09 -0.36 -12.22
N ILE A 258 14.91 -0.52 -13.28
CA ILE A 258 15.80 0.52 -13.81
C ILE A 258 15.04 1.82 -14.08
N GLN A 259 13.89 1.72 -14.77
CA GLN A 259 13.05 2.86 -15.11
C GLN A 259 12.68 3.67 -13.85
N SER A 260 12.13 3.01 -12.83
CA SER A 260 11.70 3.67 -11.59
C SER A 260 12.83 4.30 -10.77
N VAL A 261 14.07 3.88 -10.99
CA VAL A 261 15.26 4.33 -10.25
C VAL A 261 15.97 5.45 -10.98
N ILE A 262 16.19 5.30 -12.29
CA ILE A 262 16.95 6.25 -13.12
C ILE A 262 16.10 7.42 -13.58
N ASP A 263 14.79 7.25 -13.80
CA ASP A 263 13.94 8.34 -14.31
C ASP A 263 13.91 9.57 -13.37
N ASN A 264 14.10 9.34 -12.06
CA ASN A 264 14.15 10.40 -11.04
C ASN A 264 15.53 11.08 -10.91
N VAL A 265 16.55 10.59 -11.61
CA VAL A 265 17.89 11.19 -11.63
C VAL A 265 17.93 12.26 -12.73
N PRO A 266 18.39 13.49 -12.48
CA PRO A 266 18.56 14.49 -13.53
C PRO A 266 19.43 13.95 -14.68
N GLU A 267 19.04 14.19 -15.94
CA GLU A 267 19.75 13.62 -17.10
C GLU A 267 21.25 13.91 -17.08
N ALA A 268 21.66 15.11 -16.67
CA ALA A 268 23.06 15.51 -16.56
C ALA A 268 23.87 14.69 -15.54
N GLU A 269 23.20 14.09 -14.55
CA GLU A 269 23.78 13.27 -13.48
C GLU A 269 23.73 11.77 -13.79
N ARG A 270 23.07 11.36 -14.88
CA ARG A 270 23.00 9.95 -15.31
C ARG A 270 24.31 9.50 -15.97
N CYS A 271 24.70 8.27 -15.71
CA CYS A 271 25.84 7.63 -16.36
C CYS A 271 25.65 7.54 -17.88
N GLU A 272 26.67 7.95 -18.64
CA GLU A 272 26.66 7.99 -20.12
C GLU A 272 27.53 6.88 -20.73
N CYS A 273 28.00 5.93 -19.92
CA CYS A 273 28.81 4.82 -20.42
C CYS A 273 28.00 3.88 -21.33
N GLU A 274 28.71 3.17 -22.21
CA GLU A 274 28.15 2.16 -23.11
C GLU A 274 28.63 0.75 -22.71
N PRO A 275 27.88 -0.33 -23.05
CA PRO A 275 26.60 -0.31 -23.76
C PRO A 275 25.43 0.03 -22.83
N LYS A 276 24.49 0.83 -23.33
CA LYS A 276 23.20 1.06 -22.66
C LYS A 276 22.33 -0.20 -22.62
N VAL A 277 21.36 -0.19 -21.71
CA VAL A 277 20.37 -1.27 -21.54
C VAL A 277 18.99 -0.73 -21.89
N ASP A 278 18.28 -1.39 -22.80
CA ASP A 278 16.94 -0.98 -23.19
C ASP A 278 15.88 -1.68 -22.34
N VAL A 279 15.05 -0.88 -21.66
CA VAL A 279 13.93 -1.36 -20.82
C VAL A 279 12.70 -0.53 -21.12
N GLY A 280 11.56 -1.18 -21.39
CA GLY A 280 10.29 -0.48 -21.61
C GLY A 280 10.29 0.48 -22.80
N GLY A 281 11.18 0.31 -23.77
CA GLY A 281 11.32 1.19 -24.93
C GLY A 281 12.17 2.46 -24.68
N ALA A 282 12.77 2.60 -23.50
CA ALA A 282 13.74 3.64 -23.17
C ALA A 282 15.13 3.04 -22.93
N SER A 283 16.17 3.81 -23.23
CA SER A 283 17.57 3.39 -23.11
C SER A 283 18.20 3.95 -21.85
N TYR A 284 18.76 3.07 -21.03
CA TYR A 284 19.26 3.37 -19.69
C TYR A 284 20.76 3.12 -19.56
N PRO A 285 21.43 3.75 -18.58
CA PRO A 285 22.85 3.52 -18.34
C PRO A 285 23.17 2.03 -18.06
N PRO A 286 24.42 1.57 -18.27
CA PRO A 286 24.84 0.22 -17.89
C PRO A 286 24.85 0.05 -16.38
N MET A 287 24.54 -1.16 -15.91
CA MET A 287 24.65 -1.53 -14.49
C MET A 287 26.04 -1.21 -13.94
N ALA A 288 26.09 -0.63 -12.73
CA ALA A 288 27.33 -0.43 -12.01
C ALA A 288 27.96 -1.77 -11.58
N ALA A 289 29.27 -1.78 -11.37
CA ALA A 289 29.99 -2.99 -10.95
C ALA A 289 29.66 -3.42 -9.51
N SER A 290 29.25 -2.49 -8.65
CA SER A 290 28.89 -2.71 -7.25
C SER A 290 27.78 -1.75 -6.82
N PRO A 291 27.00 -2.07 -5.77
CA PRO A 291 26.10 -1.10 -5.15
C PRO A 291 26.89 0.04 -4.48
N ASN A 292 26.19 1.11 -4.10
CA ASN A 292 26.74 2.19 -3.28
C ASN A 292 27.05 1.73 -1.84
#